data_AF-A0A7U9RA49-F1
#
_entry.id   AF-A0A7U9RA49-F1
#
_cell.length_a   1.000
_cell.length_b   1.000
_cell.length_c   1.000
_cell.angle_alpha   90.00
_cell.angle_beta   90.00
_cell.angle_gamma   90.00
#
_symmetry.space_group_name_H-M   'P 1'
#
loop_
_entity.id
_entity.type
_entity.pdbx_description
1 polymer ?
#
loop_
_entity_poly.entity_id
_entity_poly.type
_entity_poly.pdbx_seq_one_letter_code
_entity_poly.pdbx_strand_id
1 'polypeptide(L)' 'MTVEPGIYLPGFGGVRIEDDILLTENGCRNLTKAAKQLIEL' A
#
# COMPACT_ATOMS: atom_id res chain seq x y z
N MET A 1 -2.62 4.79 10.64
CA MET A 1 -1.87 3.51 10.61
C MET A 1 -1.58 3.21 9.16
N THR A 2 -0.36 2.80 8.82
CA THR A 2 -0.03 2.37 7.46
C THR A 2 -0.42 0.90 7.27
N VAL A 3 -0.86 0.56 6.06
CA VAL A 3 -0.97 -0.83 5.59
C VAL A 3 -0.04 -0.95 4.39
N GLU A 4 1.11 -1.60 4.59
CA GLU A 4 2.23 -1.55 3.66
C GLU A 4 2.89 -2.92 3.34
N PRO A 5 2.12 -3.94 2.91
CA PRO A 5 2.70 -5.23 2.58
C PRO A 5 3.70 -5.11 1.41
N GLY A 6 4.86 -5.75 1.57
CA GLY A 6 5.92 -5.78 0.58
C GLY A 6 6.40 -7.21 0.29
N ILE A 7 6.76 -7.46 -0.97
CA ILE A 7 7.42 -8.68 -1.42
C ILE A 7 8.77 -8.28 -2.00
N TYR A 8 9.81 -8.99 -1.58
CA TYR A 8 11.19 -8.72 -1.96
C TYR A 8 11.84 -10.01 -2.48
N LEU A 9 12.43 -9.92 -3.67
CA LEU A 9 13.15 -11.00 -4.32
C LEU A 9 14.65 -10.67 -4.33
N PRO A 10 15.48 -11.43 -3.59
CA PRO A 10 16.92 -11.20 -3.52
C PRO A 10 17.57 -11.14 -4.92
N GLY A 11 18.39 -10.13 -5.16
CA GLY A 11 19.11 -9.95 -6.42
C GLY A 11 18.29 -9.43 -7.61
N PHE A 12 16.99 -9.21 -7.45
CA PHE A 12 16.10 -8.67 -8.49
C PHE A 12 15.49 -7.33 -8.09
N GLY A 13 14.83 -7.28 -6.93
CA GLY A 13 14.14 -6.07 -6.47
C GLY A 13 12.99 -6.39 -5.52
N GLY A 14 12.09 -5.43 -5.33
CA GLY A 14 10.90 -5.63 -4.51
C GLY A 14 9.83 -4.60 -4.80
N VAL A 15 8.61 -4.91 -4.39
CA VAL A 15 7.45 -4.04 -4.52
C VAL A 15 6.77 -3.96 -3.17
N ARG A 16 6.33 -2.76 -2.82
CA ARG A 16 5.49 -2.48 -1.66
C ARG A 16 4.33 -1.60 -2.11
N ILE A 17 3.12 -1.93 -1.67
CA ILE A 17 1.95 -1.07 -1.84
C ILE A 17 1.60 -0.56 -0.45
N GLU A 18 1.45 0.75 -0.33
CA GLU A 18 1.26 1.43 0.95
C GLU A 18 0.05 2.36 0.89
N ASP A 19 -0.83 2.24 1.89
CA ASP A 19 -1.96 3.12 2.11
C ASP A 19 -2.01 3.61 3.56
N ASP A 20 -2.39 4.88 3.74
CA ASP A 20 -2.70 5.46 5.05
C ASP A 20 -4.16 5.19 5.42
N ILE A 21 -4.35 4.56 6.58
CA ILE A 21 -5.66 4.16 7.07
C ILE A 21 -5.99 4.89 8.38
N LEU A 22 -7.20 5.48 8.41
CA LEU A 22 -7.85 5.99 9.62
C LEU A 22 -8.75 4.90 10.21
N LEU A 23 -8.52 4.53 11.47
CA LEU A 23 -9.44 3.69 12.22
C LEU A 23 -10.65 4.51 12.67
N THR A 24 -11.84 3.94 12.58
CA THR A 24 -13.10 4.53 13.03
C THR A 24 -13.81 3.56 13.96
N GLU A 25 -14.87 4.00 14.65
CA GLU A 25 -15.63 3.15 15.57
C GLU A 25 -16.18 1.88 14.90
N ASN A 26 -16.49 1.93 13.60
CA ASN A 26 -17.14 0.86 12.85
C ASN A 26 -16.22 0.20 11.80
N GLY A 27 -14.92 0.46 11.84
CA GLY A 27 -13.96 -0.14 10.91
C GLY A 27 -12.81 0.79 10.56
N CYS A 28 -12.54 0.95 9.26
CA CYS A 28 -11.45 1.80 8.80
C CYS A 28 -11.78 2.52 7.49
N ARG A 29 -11.12 3.66 7.27
CA ARG A 29 -11.21 4.46 6.05
C ARG A 29 -9.84 4.62 5.44
N ASN A 30 -9.73 4.28 4.15
CA ASN A 30 -8.53 4.53 3.37
C ASN A 30 -8.44 6.01 2.98
N LEU A 31 -7.33 6.66 3.32
CA LEU A 31 -7.05 8.05 3.01
C LEU A 31 -6.25 8.19 1.70
N THR A 32 -5.54 7.14 1.30
CA THR A 32 -4.69 7.12 0.10
C THR A 32 -5.47 6.62 -1.13
N LYS A 33 -5.54 7.44 -2.18
CA LYS A 33 -6.30 7.16 -3.41
C LYS A 33 -5.44 6.93 -4.65
N ALA A 34 -4.11 6.93 -4.50
CA ALA A 34 -3.20 6.61 -5.60
C ALA A 34 -3.56 5.24 -6.21
N ALA A 35 -3.32 5.06 -7.52
CA ALA A 35 -3.56 3.79 -8.18
C ALA A 35 -2.60 2.72 -7.62
N LYS A 36 -3.11 1.50 -7.47
CA LYS A 36 -2.35 0.34 -6.95
C LYS A 36 -1.88 -0.60 -8.06
N GLN A 37 -2.26 -0.31 -9.30
CA GLN A 37 -1.79 -1.01 -10.48
C GLN A 37 -0.40 -0.49 -10.87
N LEU A 38 0.37 -1.32 -11.55
CA LEU A 38 1.64 -0.90 -12.13
C LEU A 38 1.40 0.23 -13.14
N ILE A 39 2.17 1.30 -13.03
CA ILE A 39 2.17 2.42 -13.96
C ILE A 39 3.53 2.41 -14.67
N GLU A 40 3.49 2.50 -16.00
CA GLU A 40 4.68 2.58 -16.87
C GLU A 40 4.64 3.92 -17.62
N LEU A 41 5.82 4.51 -17.87
CA LEU A 41 5.99 5.85 -18.46
C LEU A 41 6.27 5.79 -19.96
#